data_AF-W6MEY2-F1
#
_entry.id   AF-W6MEY2-F1
#
_cell.length_a   1.000
_cell.length_b   1.000
_cell.length_c   1.000
_cell.angle_alpha   90.00
_cell.angle_beta   90.00
_cell.angle_gamma   90.00
#
_symmetry.space_group_name_H-M   'P 1'
#
loop_
_entity.id
_entity.type
_entity.pdbx_description
1 polymer ?
#
loop_
_entity_poly.entity_id
_entity_poly.type
_entity_poly.pdbx_seq_one_letter_code
_entity_poly.pdbx_strand_id
1 'polypeptide(L)'
;MLEGCQRSQCLGYSRLDFPLCCGRPVCKAEEGDRFFYDLGGQPGSFTELQLQEIRKTSWARIICDNSNIGAVQPLAFLQTQNRHNQPTDCRSGSIPSPNLSVF
;
A
#
# COMPACT_ATOMS: atom_id res chain seq x y z
N MET A 1 -7.59 -9.80 -7.68
CA MET A 1 -6.26 -9.31 -8.10
C MET A 1 -6.35 -7.80 -8.15
N LEU A 2 -5.43 -7.10 -7.48
CA LEU A 2 -5.54 -5.67 -7.19
C LEU A 2 -5.35 -4.87 -8.48
N GLU A 3 -6.35 -4.10 -8.89
CA GLU A 3 -6.27 -3.21 -10.05
C GLU A 3 -5.65 -1.88 -9.58
N GLY A 4 -4.35 -1.70 -9.87
CA GLY A 4 -3.69 -0.40 -9.80
C GLY A 4 -4.03 0.44 -11.02
N CYS A 5 -3.93 1.77 -10.89
CA CYS A 5 -4.07 2.69 -12.02
C CYS A 5 -2.87 2.51 -12.96
N GLN A 6 -2.98 1.62 -13.94
CA GLN A 6 -1.88 1.27 -14.82
C GLN A 6 -1.70 2.34 -15.90
N ARG A 7 -0.53 2.99 -15.90
CA ARG A 7 -0.10 4.14 -16.74
C ARG A 7 -0.28 4.02 -18.26
N SER A 8 -0.79 2.91 -18.81
CA SER A 8 -0.68 2.66 -20.25
C SER A 8 -1.78 1.82 -20.91
N GLN A 9 -2.89 1.50 -20.25
CA GLN A 9 -4.01 0.82 -20.93
C GLN A 9 -5.37 1.39 -20.50
N CYS A 10 -5.79 2.47 -21.17
CA CYS A 10 -7.21 2.73 -21.39
C CYS A 10 -7.71 1.80 -22.51
N LEU A 11 -7.76 0.49 -22.27
CA LEU A 11 -8.49 -0.41 -23.17
C LEU A 11 -9.97 -0.37 -22.74
N GLY A 12 -10.75 0.34 -23.55
CA GLY A 12 -12.16 0.59 -23.28
C GLY A 12 -13.00 -0.70 -23.24
N TYR A 13 -14.01 -0.71 -22.38
CA TYR A 13 -15.43 -0.62 -22.79
C TYR A 13 -16.27 -0.65 -21.52
N SER A 14 -17.01 0.44 -21.29
CA SER A 14 -18.36 0.52 -20.70
C SER A 14 -18.52 1.66 -19.69
N ARG A 15 -19.17 2.73 -20.17
CA ARG A 15 -19.93 3.78 -19.46
C ARG A 15 -19.36 4.30 -18.13
N LEU A 16 -18.64 5.43 -18.25
CA LEU A 16 -18.66 6.60 -17.35
C LEU A 16 -17.86 6.61 -16.02
N ASP A 17 -16.74 5.89 -15.87
CA ASP A 17 -15.93 5.98 -14.61
C ASP A 17 -14.41 6.18 -14.77
N PHE A 18 -13.95 6.80 -15.86
CA PHE A 18 -12.54 7.20 -16.03
C PHE A 18 -12.13 8.66 -15.70
N PRO A 19 -13.02 9.69 -15.62
CA PRO A 19 -12.55 11.07 -15.38
C PRO A 19 -12.15 11.38 -13.93
N LEU A 20 -12.57 10.56 -12.96
CA LEU A 20 -12.52 10.95 -11.54
C LEU A 20 -11.13 10.77 -10.92
N CYS A 21 -10.32 9.83 -11.41
CA CYS A 21 -9.01 9.55 -10.79
C CYS A 21 -7.98 10.65 -11.12
N CYS A 22 -7.90 11.09 -12.39
CA CYS A 22 -6.92 12.08 -12.83
C CYS A 22 -7.19 13.52 -12.31
N GLY A 23 -8.35 13.80 -11.72
CA GLY A 23 -8.73 15.12 -11.19
C GLY A 23 -8.44 15.34 -9.70
N ARG A 24 -8.08 14.30 -8.94
CA ARG A 24 -7.85 14.40 -7.49
C ARG A 24 -6.40 14.82 -7.18
N PRO A 25 -6.16 15.73 -6.22
CA PRO A 25 -4.79 16.14 -5.84
C PRO A 25 -3.87 14.97 -5.46
N VAL A 26 -4.43 13.89 -4.89
CA VAL A 26 -3.63 12.72 -4.48
C VAL A 26 -3.06 11.96 -5.69
N CYS A 27 -3.84 11.79 -6.75
CA CYS A 27 -3.39 11.11 -7.96
C CYS A 27 -2.40 11.98 -8.76
N LYS A 28 -2.58 13.31 -8.71
CA LYS A 28 -1.62 14.27 -9.26
C LYS A 28 -0.28 14.23 -8.54
N ALA A 29 -0.28 14.06 -7.22
CA ALA A 29 0.93 13.93 -6.43
C ALA A 29 1.67 12.63 -6.75
N GLU A 30 0.95 11.52 -6.86
CA GLU A 30 1.50 10.21 -7.24
C GLU A 30 2.11 10.23 -8.66
N GLU A 31 1.37 10.73 -9.65
CA GLU A 31 1.83 10.77 -11.05
C GLU A 31 2.98 11.77 -11.27
N GLY A 32 2.97 12.88 -10.53
CA GLY A 32 4.00 13.93 -10.60
C GLY A 32 5.28 13.62 -9.82
N ASP A 33 5.26 12.61 -8.94
CA ASP A 33 6.43 12.22 -8.17
C ASP A 33 7.28 11.22 -8.95
N ARG A 34 8.43 11.70 -9.45
CA ARG A 34 9.42 10.86 -10.15
C ARG A 34 9.99 9.73 -9.29
N PHE A 35 9.93 9.87 -7.97
CA PHE A 35 10.44 8.91 -6.99
C PHE A 35 9.35 8.07 -6.35
N PHE A 36 8.14 8.06 -6.92
CA PHE A 36 7.07 7.22 -6.43
C PHE A 36 7.50 5.74 -6.44
N TYR A 37 7.29 5.05 -5.32
CA TYR A 37 7.96 3.78 -5.01
C TYR A 37 7.58 2.63 -5.96
N ASP A 38 6.42 2.69 -6.62
CA ASP A 38 5.97 1.70 -7.62
C ASP A 38 6.58 1.94 -9.02
N LEU A 39 7.30 3.05 -9.25
CA LEU A 39 7.91 3.36 -10.54
C LEU A 39 9.19 2.54 -10.74
N GLY A 40 9.19 1.67 -11.75
CA GLY A 40 10.34 0.89 -12.19
C GLY A 40 11.15 1.56 -13.31
N GLY A 41 12.39 1.09 -13.51
CA GLY A 41 13.22 1.39 -14.68
C GLY A 41 13.90 2.76 -14.68
N GLN A 42 13.89 3.51 -13.56
CA GLN A 42 14.59 4.78 -13.41
C GLN A 42 15.79 4.68 -12.46
N PRO A 43 16.79 5.57 -12.57
CA PRO A 43 17.85 5.66 -11.58
C PRO A 43 17.27 6.03 -10.21
N GLY A 44 17.32 5.08 -9.26
CA GLY A 44 16.73 5.21 -7.92
C GLY A 44 15.42 4.46 -7.73
N SER A 45 14.89 3.77 -8.74
CA SER A 45 13.78 2.83 -8.59
C SER A 45 14.16 1.65 -7.70
N PHE A 46 13.22 1.17 -6.89
CA PHE A 46 13.39 -0.06 -6.13
C PHE A 46 13.44 -1.29 -7.05
N THR A 47 14.16 -2.32 -6.61
CA THR A 47 14.09 -3.64 -7.23
C THR A 47 12.76 -4.32 -6.91
N GLU A 48 12.33 -5.29 -7.72
CA GLU A 48 11.07 -6.01 -7.47
C GLU A 48 11.06 -6.69 -6.09
N LEU A 49 12.20 -7.20 -5.62
CA LEU A 49 12.33 -7.80 -4.29
C LEU A 49 12.14 -6.77 -3.18
N GLN A 50 12.76 -5.59 -3.31
CA GLN A 50 12.56 -4.48 -2.36
C GLN A 50 11.10 -4.00 -2.37
N LEU A 51 10.49 -3.90 -3.55
CA LEU A 51 9.10 -3.47 -3.69
C LEU A 51 8.12 -4.45 -3.04
N GLN A 52 8.38 -5.74 -3.11
CA GLN A 52 7.60 -6.76 -2.39
C GLN A 52 7.68 -6.58 -0.87
N GLU A 53 8.83 -6.17 -0.32
CA GLU A 53 8.95 -5.86 1.11
C GLU A 53 8.21 -4.57 1.48
N ILE A 54 8.31 -3.51 0.65
CA ILE A 54 7.56 -2.26 0.85
C ILE A 54 6.05 -2.54 0.89
N ARG A 55 5.53 -3.36 -0.03
CA ARG A 55 4.09 -3.69 -0.11
C ARG A 55 3.55 -4.50 1.08
N LYS A 56 4.41 -5.12 1.89
CA LYS A 56 4.01 -5.76 3.15
C LYS A 56 3.76 -4.76 4.27
N THR A 57 4.32 -3.55 4.16
CA THR A 57 4.18 -2.54 5.21
C THR A 57 2.72 -2.14 5.40
N SER A 58 2.31 -1.97 6.65
CA SER A 58 0.97 -1.54 7.02
C SER A 58 1.03 -0.58 8.19
N TRP A 59 0.01 0.26 8.34
CA TRP A 59 -0.09 1.14 9.51
C TRP A 59 -0.14 0.38 10.83
N ALA A 60 -0.74 -0.82 10.84
CA ALA A 60 -0.75 -1.69 12.01
C ALA A 60 0.67 -2.08 12.43
N ARG A 61 1.55 -2.42 11.47
CA ARG A 61 2.97 -2.73 11.74
C ARG A 61 3.71 -1.53 12.31
N ILE A 62 3.54 -0.35 11.71
CA ILE A 62 4.19 0.89 12.18
C ILE A 62 3.77 1.19 13.63
N ILE A 63 2.49 1.06 13.96
CA ILE A 63 2.00 1.24 15.32
C ILE A 63 2.63 0.20 16.26
N CYS A 64 2.64 -1.07 15.88
CA CYS A 64 3.25 -2.13 16.68
C CYS A 64 4.75 -1.93 16.94
N ASP A 65 5.50 -1.37 16.00
CA ASP A 65 6.95 -1.11 16.15
C ASP A 65 7.26 0.14 16.99
N ASN A 66 6.41 1.16 16.90
CA ASN A 66 6.66 2.46 17.51
C ASN A 66 5.86 2.71 18.80
N SER A 67 5.02 1.76 19.23
CA SER A 67 4.21 1.88 20.44
C SER A 67 4.33 0.64 21.32
N ASN A 68 4.10 0.80 22.63
CA ASN A 68 4.10 -0.30 23.58
C ASN A 68 2.73 -1.01 23.64
N ILE A 69 2.16 -1.32 22.48
CA ILE A 69 0.85 -1.96 22.33
C ILE A 69 1.07 -3.42 21.91
N GLY A 70 0.39 -4.36 22.59
CA GLY A 70 0.50 -5.80 22.28
C GLY A 70 -0.37 -6.26 21.11
N ALA A 71 -1.48 -5.58 20.84
CA ALA A 71 -2.43 -5.96 19.80
C ALA A 71 -3.04 -4.73 19.09
N VAL A 72 -3.14 -4.81 17.76
CA VAL A 72 -3.69 -3.76 16.89
C VAL A 72 -4.55 -4.42 15.81
N GLN A 73 -5.53 -3.70 15.29
CA GLN A 73 -6.31 -4.16 14.14
C GLN A 73 -5.44 -4.14 12.85
N PRO A 74 -5.47 -5.18 11.99
CA PRO A 74 -4.63 -5.23 10.77
C PRO A 74 -4.86 -4.05 9.81
N LEU A 75 -6.11 -3.59 9.67
CA LEU A 75 -6.50 -2.45 8.86
C LEU A 75 -6.78 -1.26 9.77
N ALA A 76 -5.71 -0.57 10.17
CA ALA A 76 -5.71 0.48 11.21
C ALA A 76 -6.75 1.60 11.01
N PHE A 77 -7.07 1.95 9.76
CA PHE A 77 -8.02 3.03 9.46
C PHE A 77 -9.45 2.54 9.16
N LEU A 78 -9.68 1.24 9.12
CA LEU A 78 -11.03 0.69 8.99
C LEU A 78 -11.61 0.40 10.36
N GLN A 79 -12.93 0.50 10.50
CA GLN A 79 -13.60 0.18 11.75
C GLN A 79 -13.42 -1.31 12.12
N THR A 80 -13.38 -1.60 13.42
CA THR A 80 -13.21 -2.94 13.99
C THR A 80 -14.48 -3.79 13.92
N GLN A 81 -15.62 -3.23 13.49
CA GLN A 81 -16.89 -3.96 13.37
C GLN A 81 -16.85 -5.07 12.31
N ASN A 82 -15.90 -5.01 11.39
CA ASN A 82 -15.64 -6.11 10.48
C ASN A 82 -14.96 -7.26 11.24
N ARG A 83 -15.55 -8.47 11.19
CA ARG A 83 -14.94 -9.66 11.83
C ARG A 83 -13.53 -9.96 11.33
N HIS A 84 -13.18 -9.50 10.12
CA HIS A 84 -11.85 -9.64 9.54
C HIS A 84 -10.83 -8.57 9.98
N ASN A 85 -11.26 -7.56 10.74
CA ASN A 85 -10.42 -6.46 11.24
C ASN A 85 -10.46 -6.35 12.77
N GLN A 86 -10.58 -7.48 13.44
CA GLN A 86 -10.46 -7.56 14.89
C GLN A 86 -9.02 -7.26 15.30
N PRO A 87 -8.78 -6.65 16.48
CA PRO A 87 -7.43 -6.52 17.03
C PRO A 87 -6.75 -7.89 17.16
N THR A 88 -5.53 -7.97 16.66
CA THR A 88 -4.69 -9.17 16.70
C THR A 88 -3.33 -8.82 17.27
N ASP A 89 -2.64 -9.82 17.82
CA ASP A 89 -1.31 -9.65 18.39
C ASP A 89 -0.32 -9.11 17.35
N CYS A 90 0.53 -8.18 17.75
CA CYS A 90 1.54 -7.55 16.88
C CYS A 90 2.60 -8.52 16.33
N ARG A 91 2.72 -9.73 16.90
CA ARG A 91 3.60 -10.81 16.45
C ARG A 91 2.86 -11.85 15.59
N SER A 92 1.54 -11.70 15.43
CA SER A 92 0.76 -12.59 14.58
C SER A 92 1.11 -12.40 13.11
N GLY A 93 0.98 -13.47 12.30
CA GLY A 93 1.21 -13.41 10.85
C GLY A 93 0.24 -12.50 10.09
N SER A 94 -0.80 -11.98 10.75
CA SER A 94 -1.74 -11.02 10.19
C SER A 94 -1.16 -9.61 10.05
N ILE A 95 -0.06 -9.31 10.76
CA ILE A 95 0.66 -8.03 10.68
C ILE A 95 2.12 -8.36 10.32
N PRO A 96 2.42 -8.56 9.01
CA PRO A 96 3.76 -8.93 8.57
C PRO A 96 4.76 -7.79 8.78
N SER A 97 6.01 -8.16 9.08
CA SER A 97 7.14 -7.22 9.12
C SER A 97 7.93 -7.25 7.81
N PRO A 98 8.28 -6.10 7.24
CA PRO A 98 9.13 -6.04 6.05
C PRO A 98 10.55 -6.50 6.40
N ASN A 99 11.20 -7.21 5.48
CA ASN A 99 12.62 -7.53 5.63
C ASN A 99 13.49 -6.37 5.13
N LEU A 100 14.17 -5.69 6.06
CA LEU A 100 15.02 -4.54 5.74
C LEU A 100 16.41 -4.93 5.21
N SER A 101 16.80 -6.20 5.27
CA SER A 101 18.11 -6.65 4.76
C SER A 101 18.19 -6.71 3.23
N VAL A 102 17.08 -6.45 2.53
CA VAL A 102 16.94 -6.52 1.07
C VAL A 102 17.19 -5.15 0.41
N PHE A 103 17.35 -4.08 1.21
CA PHE A 103 17.55 -2.71 0.75
C PHE A 103 19.02 -2.38 0.49
#